data_AF-A0AAD7NXL5-F1
#
_entry.id   AF-A0AAD7NXL5-F1
#
_cell.length_a   1.000
_cell.length_b   1.000
_cell.length_c   1.000
_cell.angle_alpha   90.00
_cell.angle_beta   90.00
_cell.angle_gamma   90.00
#
_symmetry.space_group_name_H-M   'P 1'
#
loop_
_entity.id
_entity.type
_entity.pdbx_description
1 polymer ?
#
loop_
_entity_poly.entity_id
_entity_poly.type
_entity_poly.pdbx_seq_one_letter_code
_entity_poly.pdbx_strand_id
1 'polypeptide(L)'
;MGAARLFFSLLLFLISIVVGAFCVKIWMKHNSAQKHLHQNLPSGVSASLKYGDIRTTAIFLFLANNLVTTVASNIAMMIVQDIFKIIPPALLRRFKIPLPDSTATLPHQAVAMLFSTICFIVAAAFHTKFVFVRSGTVDVHQGGAALPTSAIQATLDQLGILLRYRDVSYIRASAELPWPAVFFAVGATVATFVGWFKSRRAPLSLPAAEESVTESVEVVEKSSELGEKLYV
;
A
#
# COMPACT_ATOMS: atom_id res chain seq x y z
N MET A 1 -4.40 5.42 -20.38
CA MET A 1 -4.95 5.39 -19.00
C MET A 1 -4.03 4.72 -17.98
N GLY A 2 -3.14 3.80 -18.42
CA GLY A 2 -2.11 3.23 -17.56
C GLY A 2 -1.22 4.26 -16.87
N ALA A 3 -0.90 5.38 -17.54
CA ALA A 3 -0.03 6.42 -16.99
C ALA A 3 -0.53 7.05 -15.68
N ALA A 4 -1.82 7.41 -15.59
CA ALA A 4 -2.39 7.97 -14.36
C ALA A 4 -2.42 6.93 -13.22
N ARG A 5 -2.83 5.70 -13.52
CA ARG A 5 -2.84 4.60 -12.53
C ARG A 5 -1.43 4.31 -12.03
N LEU A 6 -0.46 4.23 -12.93
CA LEU A 6 0.96 4.07 -12.61
C LEU A 6 1.48 5.22 -11.74
N PHE A 7 1.19 6.46 -12.12
CA PHE A 7 1.61 7.64 -11.37
C PHE A 7 1.12 7.61 -9.92
N PHE A 8 -0.18 7.40 -9.70
CA PHE A 8 -0.75 7.33 -8.36
C PHE A 8 -0.21 6.15 -7.56
N SER A 9 -0.11 4.95 -8.16
CA SER A 9 0.44 3.77 -7.49
C SER A 9 1.92 3.91 -7.13
N LEU A 10 2.73 4.53 -7.99
CA LEU A 10 4.15 4.76 -7.74
C LEU A 10 4.36 5.78 -6.62
N LEU A 11 3.63 6.89 -6.66
CA LEU A 11 3.74 7.94 -5.64
C LEU A 11 3.26 7.45 -4.28
N LEU A 12 2.17 6.67 -4.26
CA LEU A 12 1.71 5.95 -3.08
C LEU A 12 2.79 5.02 -2.54
N PHE A 13 3.39 4.18 -3.39
CA PHE A 13 4.45 3.26 -2.99
C PHE A 13 5.62 4.00 -2.32
N LEU A 14 6.12 5.08 -2.92
CA LEU A 14 7.23 5.87 -2.39
C LEU A 14 6.89 6.50 -1.04
N ILE A 15 5.73 7.15 -0.92
CA ILE A 15 5.32 7.80 0.33
C ILE A 15 5.06 6.77 1.43
N SER A 16 4.48 5.62 1.08
CA SER A 16 4.25 4.54 2.05
C SER A 16 5.54 3.94 2.61
N ILE A 17 6.64 3.90 1.84
CA ILE A 17 7.96 3.54 2.38
C ILE A 17 8.39 4.53 3.47
N VAL A 18 8.20 5.83 3.23
CA VAL A 18 8.51 6.88 4.21
C VAL A 18 7.65 6.70 5.47
N VAL A 19 6.33 6.51 5.33
CA VAL A 19 5.43 6.22 6.46
C VAL A 19 5.91 5.00 7.25
N GLY A 20 6.26 3.91 6.56
CA GLY A 20 6.76 2.69 7.19
C GLY A 20 8.06 2.93 7.98
N ALA A 21 8.99 3.71 7.43
CA ALA A 21 10.24 4.07 8.11
C ALA A 21 9.99 4.90 9.38
N PHE A 22 9.01 5.81 9.36
CA PHE A 22 8.63 6.58 10.54
C PHE A 22 8.04 5.71 11.65
N CYS A 23 7.22 4.70 11.32
CA CYS A 23 6.71 3.74 12.31
C CYS A 23 7.85 3.01 13.04
N VAL A 24 8.90 2.61 12.31
CA VAL A 24 10.10 1.98 12.92
C VAL A 24 10.89 2.98 13.77
N LYS A 25 11.02 4.24 13.32
CA LYS A 25 11.74 5.29 14.04
C LYS A 25 11.11 5.60 15.42
N ILE A 26 9.78 5.57 15.54
CA ILE A 26 9.07 5.70 16.83
C ILE A 26 9.54 4.63 17.81
N TRP A 27 9.67 3.39 17.34
CA TRP A 27 10.13 2.27 18.16
C TRP A 27 11.55 2.47 18.67
N MET A 28 12.46 2.86 17.77
CA MET A 28 13.86 3.13 18.15
C MET A 28 13.95 4.25 19.17
N LYS A 29 13.20 5.35 18.96
CA LYS A 29 13.18 6.48 19.90
C LYS A 29 12.58 6.12 21.24
N HIS A 30 11.54 5.28 21.28
CA HIS A 30 10.97 4.81 22.55
C HIS A 30 11.98 4.02 23.38
N ASN A 31 12.69 3.06 22.76
CA ASN A 31 13.73 2.29 23.44
C ASN A 31 14.88 3.17 23.94
N SER A 32 15.25 4.19 23.16
CA SER A 32 16.26 5.17 23.57
C SER A 32 15.79 6.02 24.75
N ALA A 33 14.53 6.50 24.74
CA ALA A 33 13.96 7.26 25.84
C ALA A 33 13.88 6.42 27.13
N GLN A 34 13.49 5.15 27.03
CA GLN A 34 13.46 4.24 28.17
C GLN A 34 14.87 3.99 28.73
N LYS A 35 15.87 3.78 27.87
CA LYS A 35 17.28 3.65 28.29
C LYS A 35 17.79 4.91 28.98
N HIS A 36 17.51 6.09 28.42
CA HIS A 36 17.88 7.36 29.02
C HIS A 36 17.19 7.58 30.37
N LEU A 37 15.93 7.17 30.51
CA LEU A 37 15.23 7.21 31.79
C LEU A 37 15.94 6.33 32.82
N HIS A 38 16.23 5.07 32.50
CA HIS A 38 16.94 4.16 33.42
C HIS A 38 18.34 4.64 33.82
N GLN A 39 19.04 5.33 32.93
CA GLN A 39 20.39 5.86 33.20
C GLN A 39 20.40 7.07 34.15
N ASN A 40 19.31 7.83 34.20
CA ASN A 40 19.22 9.05 35.01
C ASN A 40 18.45 8.85 36.33
N LEU A 41 17.92 7.65 36.58
CA LEU A 41 17.22 7.36 37.82
C LEU A 41 18.20 7.05 38.98
N PRO A 42 17.91 7.52 40.19
CA PRO A 42 18.65 7.11 41.38
C PRO A 42 18.58 5.60 41.61
N SER A 43 19.63 5.02 42.20
CA SER A 43 19.64 3.63 42.62
C SER A 43 18.45 3.33 43.56
N GLY A 44 17.68 2.27 43.25
CA GLY A 44 16.50 1.87 44.03
C GLY A 44 15.17 2.45 43.54
N VAL A 45 15.19 3.28 42.49
CA VAL A 45 13.98 3.77 41.79
C VAL A 45 13.87 3.09 40.43
N SER A 46 12.73 2.46 40.15
CA SER A 46 12.41 1.90 38.83
C SER A 46 11.25 2.68 38.22
N ALA A 47 11.47 3.27 37.04
CA ALA A 47 10.40 3.85 36.25
C ALA A 47 10.14 2.98 35.03
N SER A 48 8.87 2.68 34.78
CA SER A 48 8.39 2.00 33.58
C SER A 48 7.46 2.93 32.82
N LEU A 49 7.82 3.18 31.57
CA LEU A 49 7.09 4.06 30.69
C LEU A 49 6.05 3.24 29.91
N LYS A 50 4.78 3.31 30.30
CA LYS A 50 3.70 2.53 29.65
C LYS A 50 3.36 3.14 28.28
N TYR A 51 3.99 2.60 27.25
CA TYR A 51 3.77 2.96 25.83
C TYR A 51 3.16 1.80 25.02
N GLY A 52 2.63 0.78 25.70
CA GLY A 52 2.01 -0.38 25.04
C GLY A 52 0.93 0.03 24.04
N ASP A 53 0.13 1.03 24.41
CA ASP A 53 -1.02 1.47 23.61
C ASP A 53 -0.58 2.16 22.31
N ILE A 54 0.31 3.15 22.40
CA ILE A 54 0.80 3.86 21.20
C ILE A 54 1.54 2.90 20.26
N ARG A 55 2.31 1.96 20.81
CA ARG A 55 3.02 0.92 20.05
C ARG A 55 2.05 0.04 19.30
N THR A 56 0.97 -0.37 19.95
CA THR A 56 -0.08 -1.19 19.32
C THR A 56 -0.72 -0.44 18.16
N THR A 57 -1.07 0.84 18.33
CA THR A 57 -1.65 1.65 17.23
C THR A 57 -0.66 1.85 16.07
N ALA A 58 0.62 2.04 16.35
CA ALA A 58 1.67 2.19 15.34
C ALA A 58 1.88 0.88 14.55
N ILE A 59 1.78 -0.29 15.20
CA ILE A 59 1.81 -1.60 14.54
C ILE A 59 0.62 -1.74 13.59
N PHE A 60 -0.60 -1.41 14.03
CA PHE A 60 -1.77 -1.44 13.15
C PHE A 60 -1.62 -0.53 11.93
N LEU A 61 -1.13 0.69 12.13
CA LEU A 61 -0.81 1.61 11.03
C LEU A 61 0.24 1.04 10.09
N PHE A 62 1.31 0.45 10.63
CA PHE A 62 2.38 -0.17 9.85
C PHE A 62 1.84 -1.34 9.01
N LEU A 63 1.03 -2.22 9.58
CA LEU A 63 0.44 -3.36 8.87
C LEU A 63 -0.49 -2.90 7.74
N ALA A 64 -1.37 -1.93 8.01
CA ALA A 64 -2.26 -1.38 6.99
C ALA A 64 -1.49 -0.66 5.86
N ASN A 65 -0.43 0.08 6.21
CA ASN A 65 0.48 0.71 5.27
C ASN A 65 1.21 -0.32 4.39
N ASN A 66 1.72 -1.41 4.97
CA ASN A 66 2.38 -2.47 4.20
C ASN A 66 1.40 -3.18 3.25
N LEU A 67 0.16 -3.40 3.69
CA LEU A 67 -0.87 -3.99 2.85
C LEU A 67 -1.14 -3.13 1.61
N VAL A 68 -1.40 -1.82 1.78
CA VAL A 68 -1.62 -0.93 0.64
C VAL A 68 -0.37 -0.77 -0.24
N THR A 69 0.82 -0.75 0.36
CA THR A 69 2.10 -0.70 -0.37
C THR A 69 2.29 -1.92 -1.26
N THR A 70 2.00 -3.12 -0.73
CA THR A 70 2.13 -4.38 -1.47
C THR A 70 1.15 -4.46 -2.63
N VAL A 71 -0.10 -4.06 -2.39
CA VAL A 71 -1.12 -4.04 -3.46
C VAL A 71 -0.72 -3.01 -4.54
N ALA A 72 -0.32 -1.81 -4.13
CA ALA A 72 0.07 -0.75 -5.05
C ALA A 72 1.33 -1.11 -5.86
N SER A 73 2.35 -1.72 -5.24
CA SER A 73 3.57 -2.15 -5.93
C SER A 73 3.30 -3.27 -6.92
N ASN A 74 2.47 -4.25 -6.57
CA ASN A 74 2.06 -5.32 -7.49
C ASN A 74 1.31 -4.76 -8.70
N ILE A 75 0.37 -3.83 -8.49
CA ILE A 75 -0.36 -3.16 -9.58
C ILE A 75 0.61 -2.34 -10.46
N ALA A 76 1.53 -1.58 -9.84
CA ALA A 76 2.52 -0.79 -10.58
C ALA A 76 3.43 -1.69 -11.43
N MET A 77 3.93 -2.79 -10.86
CA MET A 77 4.77 -3.76 -11.57
C MET A 77 4.05 -4.39 -12.76
N MET A 78 2.78 -4.76 -12.61
CA MET A 78 1.98 -5.29 -13.72
C MET A 78 1.83 -4.26 -14.85
N ILE A 79 1.61 -2.98 -14.53
CA ILE A 79 1.51 -1.91 -15.55
C ILE A 79 2.86 -1.68 -16.23
N VAL A 80 3.96 -1.68 -15.49
CA VAL A 80 5.32 -1.52 -16.04
C VAL A 80 5.65 -2.68 -16.98
N GLN A 81 5.33 -3.92 -16.60
CA GLN A 81 5.52 -5.09 -17.45
C GLN A 81 4.75 -4.97 -18.77
N ASP A 82 3.52 -4.47 -18.72
CA ASP A 82 2.66 -4.24 -19.89
C ASP A 82 3.23 -3.14 -20.82
N ILE A 83 3.68 -2.01 -20.25
CA ILE A 83 4.25 -0.89 -21.02
C ILE A 83 5.56 -1.27 -21.71
N PHE A 84 6.48 -1.92 -20.99
CA PHE A 84 7.83 -2.18 -21.49
C PHE A 84 7.96 -3.54 -22.20
N LYS A 85 6.89 -4.37 -22.21
CA LYS A 85 6.92 -5.73 -22.77
C LYS A 85 8.14 -6.53 -22.30
N ILE A 86 8.49 -6.37 -21.01
CA ILE A 86 9.75 -6.87 -20.40
C ILE A 86 9.90 -8.38 -20.61
N ILE A 87 8.79 -9.11 -20.66
CA ILE A 87 8.79 -10.55 -20.88
C ILE A 87 8.45 -10.82 -22.34
N PRO A 88 9.42 -11.26 -23.17
CA PRO A 88 9.15 -11.70 -24.53
C PRO A 88 8.12 -12.84 -24.52
N PRO A 89 7.10 -12.80 -25.40
CA PRO A 89 6.07 -13.85 -25.46
C PRO A 89 6.64 -15.25 -25.73
N ALA A 90 7.83 -15.33 -26.33
CA ALA A 90 8.56 -16.58 -26.53
C ALA A 90 8.96 -17.27 -25.21
N LEU A 91 9.36 -16.51 -24.18
CA LEU A 91 9.71 -17.07 -22.88
C LEU A 91 8.45 -17.55 -22.13
N LEU A 92 7.34 -16.81 -22.21
CA LEU A 92 6.07 -17.22 -21.59
C LEU A 92 5.57 -18.56 -22.15
N ARG A 93 5.64 -18.75 -23.48
CA ARG A 93 5.32 -20.03 -24.11
C ARG A 93 6.23 -21.17 -23.63
N ARG A 94 7.54 -20.90 -23.51
CA ARG A 94 8.52 -21.91 -23.06
C ARG A 94 8.25 -22.40 -21.64
N PHE A 95 7.84 -21.51 -20.75
CA PHE A 95 7.52 -21.87 -19.35
C PHE A 95 6.07 -22.30 -19.14
N LYS A 96 5.26 -22.40 -20.22
CA LYS A 96 3.81 -22.71 -20.15
C LYS A 96 3.06 -21.79 -19.17
N ILE A 97 3.54 -20.56 -18.99
CA ILE A 97 2.88 -19.58 -18.14
C ILE A 97 1.76 -18.98 -18.98
N PRO A 98 0.49 -19.08 -18.57
CA PRO A 98 -0.61 -18.44 -19.29
C PRO A 98 -0.31 -16.95 -19.44
N LEU A 99 -0.47 -16.42 -20.64
CA LEU A 99 -0.28 -14.98 -20.89
C LEU A 99 -1.18 -14.24 -19.90
N PRO A 100 -0.61 -13.42 -19.00
CA PRO A 100 -1.41 -12.70 -18.04
C PRO A 100 -2.24 -11.68 -18.82
N ASP A 101 -3.51 -12.00 -19.07
CA ASP A 101 -4.45 -11.02 -19.59
C ASP A 101 -4.61 -9.96 -18.51
N SER A 102 -3.89 -8.85 -18.68
CA SER A 102 -3.89 -7.69 -17.77
C SER A 102 -5.33 -7.23 -17.47
N THR A 103 -6.22 -7.37 -18.45
CA THR A 103 -7.66 -7.10 -18.38
C THR A 103 -8.44 -8.07 -17.50
N ALA A 104 -8.06 -9.35 -17.39
CA ALA A 104 -8.77 -10.34 -16.58
C ALA A 104 -8.58 -10.13 -15.07
N THR A 105 -7.43 -9.61 -14.64
CA THR A 105 -7.11 -9.40 -13.22
C THR A 105 -7.56 -8.04 -12.68
N LEU A 106 -8.00 -7.12 -13.55
CA LEU A 106 -8.43 -5.78 -13.17
C LEU A 106 -9.51 -5.69 -12.07
N PRO A 107 -10.59 -6.51 -12.06
CA PRO A 107 -11.58 -6.47 -10.97
C PRO A 107 -10.96 -6.82 -9.61
N HIS A 108 -10.09 -7.82 -9.57
CA HIS A 108 -9.39 -8.23 -8.34
C HIS A 108 -8.46 -7.13 -7.85
N GLN A 109 -7.72 -6.48 -8.76
CA GLN A 109 -6.87 -5.33 -8.43
C GLN A 109 -7.70 -4.18 -7.83
N ALA A 110 -8.85 -3.86 -8.43
CA ALA A 110 -9.73 -2.79 -7.96
C ALA A 110 -10.27 -3.07 -6.55
N VAL A 111 -10.78 -4.28 -6.30
CA VAL A 111 -11.31 -4.68 -4.99
C VAL A 111 -10.21 -4.74 -3.94
N ALA A 112 -9.04 -5.31 -4.25
CA ALA A 112 -7.90 -5.36 -3.33
C ALA A 112 -7.39 -3.95 -2.98
N MET A 113 -7.33 -3.05 -3.97
CA MET A 113 -6.92 -1.66 -3.77
C MET A 113 -7.93 -0.90 -2.89
N LEU A 114 -9.24 -1.09 -3.12
CA LEU A 114 -10.29 -0.50 -2.28
C LEU A 114 -10.20 -0.97 -0.84
N PHE A 115 -10.13 -2.29 -0.64
CA PHE A 115 -10.05 -2.90 0.67
C PHE A 115 -8.83 -2.39 1.45
N SER A 116 -7.63 -2.45 0.83
CA SER A 116 -6.40 -1.97 1.47
C SER A 116 -6.44 -0.46 1.76
N THR A 117 -7.03 0.34 0.89
CA THR A 117 -7.22 1.79 1.11
C THR A 117 -8.14 2.07 2.29
N ILE A 118 -9.27 1.36 2.42
CA ILE A 118 -10.18 1.50 3.57
C ILE A 118 -9.46 1.11 4.87
N CYS A 119 -8.77 -0.04 4.89
CA CYS A 119 -8.00 -0.46 6.06
C CYS A 119 -6.95 0.60 6.46
N PHE A 120 -6.27 1.20 5.48
CA PHE A 120 -5.26 2.22 5.73
C PHE A 120 -5.86 3.53 6.26
N ILE A 121 -6.99 3.99 5.71
CA ILE A 121 -7.72 5.16 6.21
C ILE A 121 -8.15 4.96 7.66
N VAL A 122 -8.74 3.79 7.97
CA VAL A 122 -9.19 3.47 9.33
C VAL A 122 -8.01 3.45 10.30
N ALA A 123 -6.90 2.81 9.93
CA ALA A 123 -5.71 2.75 10.77
C ALA A 123 -5.08 4.14 10.98
N ALA A 124 -4.99 4.97 9.93
CA ALA A 124 -4.47 6.33 10.01
C ALA A 124 -5.35 7.24 10.88
N ALA A 125 -6.67 7.20 10.69
CA ALA A 125 -7.62 7.97 11.49
C ALA A 125 -7.59 7.54 12.97
N PHE A 126 -7.55 6.23 13.24
CA PHE A 126 -7.45 5.70 14.59
C PHE A 126 -6.14 6.11 15.27
N HIS A 127 -4.99 5.96 14.59
CA HIS A 127 -3.69 6.37 15.12
C HIS A 127 -3.65 7.88 15.38
N THR A 128 -4.15 8.70 14.45
CA THR A 128 -4.24 10.15 14.59
C THR A 128 -5.08 10.51 15.83
N LYS A 129 -6.31 10.00 15.92
CA LYS A 129 -7.18 10.25 17.08
C LYS A 129 -6.50 9.82 18.38
N PHE A 130 -5.83 8.67 18.38
CA PHE A 130 -5.12 8.17 19.55
C PHE A 130 -4.01 9.12 20.01
N VAL A 131 -3.15 9.58 19.09
CA VAL A 131 -2.04 10.50 19.38
C VAL A 131 -2.53 11.84 19.94
N PHE A 132 -3.65 12.38 19.43
CA PHE A 132 -4.16 13.68 19.87
C PHE A 132 -5.00 13.62 21.16
N VAL A 133 -5.61 12.48 21.49
CA VAL A 133 -6.50 12.35 22.65
C VAL A 133 -5.79 11.75 23.86
N ARG A 134 -4.86 10.81 23.67
CA ARG A 134 -4.24 10.06 24.77
C ARG A 134 -2.90 10.67 25.22
N SER A 135 -2.56 10.37 26.46
CA SER A 135 -1.24 10.62 27.06
C SER A 135 -0.65 9.32 27.55
N GLY A 136 0.68 9.24 27.60
CA GLY A 136 1.37 8.14 28.25
C GLY A 136 1.13 8.16 29.77
N THR A 137 1.39 7.02 30.40
CA THR A 137 1.47 6.90 31.86
C THR A 137 2.87 6.45 32.25
N VAL A 138 3.39 6.99 33.34
CA VAL A 138 4.66 6.55 33.93
C VAL A 138 4.33 5.88 35.25
N ASP A 139 4.73 4.63 35.39
CA ASP A 139 4.71 3.93 36.66
C ASP A 139 6.09 4.04 37.28
N VAL A 140 6.21 4.70 38.44
CA VAL A 140 7.47 4.75 39.19
C VAL A 140 7.30 4.03 40.51
N HIS A 141 8.25 3.15 40.80
CA HIS A 141 8.32 2.42 42.06
C HIS A 141 9.63 2.77 42.78
N GLN A 142 9.55 3.02 44.08
CA GLN A 142 10.71 3.21 44.95
C GLN A 142 10.59 2.26 46.13
N GLY A 143 11.55 1.35 46.28
CA GLY A 143 11.50 0.34 47.35
C GLY A 143 10.24 -0.55 47.30
N GLY A 144 9.66 -0.77 46.12
CA GLY A 144 8.44 -1.57 45.93
C GLY A 144 7.12 -0.81 46.12
N ALA A 145 7.14 0.44 46.59
CA ALA A 145 5.95 1.27 46.69
C ALA A 145 5.77 2.13 45.43
N ALA A 146 4.53 2.22 44.92
CA ALA A 146 4.19 3.10 43.81
C ALA A 146 4.16 4.57 44.26
N LEU A 147 4.90 5.43 43.55
CA LEU A 147 4.93 6.86 43.83
C LEU A 147 3.76 7.57 43.15
N PRO A 148 3.17 8.60 43.79
CA PRO A 148 2.11 9.40 43.17
C PRO A 148 2.63 10.18 41.97
N THR A 149 1.83 10.22 40.89
CA THR A 149 2.20 10.84 39.60
C THR A 149 2.60 12.31 39.73
N SER A 150 2.03 13.04 40.70
CA SER A 150 2.33 14.44 40.97
C SER A 150 3.79 14.69 41.37
N ALA A 151 4.39 13.78 42.14
CA ALA A 151 5.80 13.90 42.55
C ALA A 151 6.77 13.64 41.38
N ILE A 152 6.36 12.82 40.42
CA ILE A 152 7.18 12.38 39.29
C ILE A 152 7.14 13.42 38.16
N GLN A 153 6.02 14.12 38.00
CA GLN A 153 5.82 15.11 36.93
C GLN A 153 6.94 16.16 36.91
N ALA A 154 7.30 16.72 38.08
CA ALA A 154 8.35 17.73 38.19
C ALA A 154 9.73 17.19 37.72
N THR A 155 10.04 15.94 38.07
CA THR A 155 11.29 15.30 37.65
C THR A 155 11.29 14.96 36.16
N LEU A 156 10.14 14.53 35.61
CA LEU A 156 10.00 14.28 34.17
C LEU A 156 10.13 15.56 33.36
N ASP A 157 9.56 16.66 33.85
CA ASP A 157 9.66 17.97 33.21
C ASP A 157 11.12 18.48 33.23
N GLN A 158 11.85 18.26 34.33
CA GLN A 158 13.30 18.55 34.40
C GLN A 158 14.12 17.70 33.41
N LEU A 159 13.71 16.46 33.17
CA LEU A 159 14.34 15.56 32.18
C LEU A 159 13.87 15.83 30.74
N GLY A 160 12.92 16.75 30.54
CA GLY A 160 12.33 17.03 29.23
C GLY A 160 11.49 15.88 28.65
N ILE A 161 11.01 14.96 29.50
CA ILE A 161 10.21 13.81 29.08
C ILE A 161 8.74 14.22 29.07
N LEU A 162 8.21 14.44 27.87
CA LEU A 162 6.81 14.82 27.67
C LEU A 162 5.89 13.59 27.76
N LEU A 163 4.90 13.65 28.66
CA LEU A 163 3.88 12.62 28.83
C LEU A 163 2.80 12.64 27.74
N ARG A 164 2.54 13.81 27.15
CA ARG A 164 1.50 13.96 26.14
C ARG A 164 2.03 13.65 24.75
N TYR A 165 1.41 12.68 24.07
CA TYR A 165 1.89 12.20 22.77
C TYR A 165 1.96 13.29 21.70
N ARG A 166 0.98 14.20 21.66
CA ARG A 166 0.95 15.30 20.69
C ARG A 166 2.11 16.29 20.82
N ASP A 167 2.69 16.41 22.02
CA ASP A 167 3.75 17.37 22.32
C ASP A 167 5.13 16.80 21.90
N VAL A 168 5.19 15.48 21.66
CA VAL A 168 6.37 14.77 21.18
C VAL A 168 6.44 14.84 19.65
N SER A 169 7.34 15.66 19.12
CA SER A 169 7.43 16.00 17.69
C SER A 169 7.47 14.79 16.74
N TYR A 170 8.15 13.71 17.11
CA TYR A 170 8.23 12.51 16.26
C TYR A 170 6.96 11.66 16.26
N ILE A 171 6.20 11.67 17.37
CA ILE A 171 4.89 10.99 17.45
C ILE A 171 3.83 11.81 16.72
N ARG A 172 3.91 13.14 16.85
CA ARG A 172 3.07 14.04 16.07
C ARG A 172 3.30 13.88 14.57
N ALA A 173 4.56 13.85 14.14
CA ALA A 173 4.91 13.62 12.74
C ALA A 173 4.35 12.28 12.22
N SER A 174 4.37 11.20 13.03
CA SER A 174 3.82 9.92 12.60
C SER A 174 2.30 9.88 12.45
N ALA A 175 1.59 10.77 13.13
CA ALA A 175 0.15 10.94 12.98
C ALA A 175 -0.22 11.76 11.73
N GLU A 176 0.61 12.74 11.36
CA GLU A 176 0.34 13.65 10.25
C GLU A 176 0.82 13.09 8.89
N LEU A 177 1.96 12.38 8.86
CA LEU A 177 2.60 11.89 7.64
C LEU A 177 1.79 10.84 6.83
N PRO A 178 0.95 9.98 7.43
CA PRO A 178 0.13 9.05 6.66
C PRO A 178 -0.93 9.71 5.77
N TRP A 179 -1.36 10.94 6.07
CA TRP A 179 -2.46 11.58 5.33
C TRP A 179 -2.13 11.86 3.86
N PRO A 180 -0.95 12.38 3.49
CA PRO A 180 -0.48 12.37 2.10
C PRO A 180 -0.60 11.00 1.42
N ALA A 181 -0.18 9.92 2.08
CA ALA A 181 -0.29 8.56 1.52
C ALA A 181 -1.76 8.16 1.32
N VAL A 182 -2.66 8.53 2.25
CA VAL A 182 -4.10 8.30 2.11
C VAL A 182 -4.65 8.97 0.84
N PHE A 183 -4.27 10.22 0.55
CA PHE A 183 -4.71 10.90 -0.68
C PHE A 183 -4.29 10.14 -1.94
N PHE A 184 -3.04 9.66 -2.00
CA PHE A 184 -2.57 8.86 -3.14
C PHE A 184 -3.20 7.47 -3.19
N ALA A 185 -3.52 6.85 -2.06
CA ALA A 185 -4.25 5.59 -1.99
C ALA A 185 -5.66 5.71 -2.56
N VAL A 186 -6.38 6.78 -2.21
CA VAL A 186 -7.69 7.09 -2.79
C VAL A 186 -7.56 7.36 -4.29
N GLY A 187 -6.60 8.18 -4.71
CA GLY A 187 -6.35 8.45 -6.13
C GLY A 187 -6.03 7.19 -6.95
N ALA A 188 -5.17 6.32 -6.43
CA ALA A 188 -4.82 5.04 -7.04
C ALA A 188 -6.03 4.09 -7.09
N THR A 189 -6.86 4.06 -6.06
CA THR A 189 -8.13 3.30 -6.04
C THR A 189 -9.05 3.79 -7.14
N VAL A 190 -9.35 5.09 -7.20
CA VAL A 190 -10.22 5.69 -8.22
C VAL A 190 -9.67 5.39 -9.62
N ALA A 191 -8.38 5.63 -9.86
CA ALA A 191 -7.75 5.34 -11.15
C ALA A 191 -7.87 3.87 -11.57
N THR A 192 -7.79 2.94 -10.60
CA THR A 192 -7.95 1.50 -10.84
C THR A 192 -9.39 1.14 -11.20
N PHE A 193 -10.38 1.71 -10.50
CA PHE A 193 -11.80 1.51 -10.82
C PHE A 193 -12.18 2.10 -12.18
N VAL A 194 -11.70 3.31 -12.51
CA VAL A 194 -12.02 3.89 -13.82
C VAL A 194 -11.37 3.06 -14.93
N GLY A 195 -10.17 2.51 -14.73
CA GLY A 195 -9.58 1.53 -15.65
C GLY A 195 -10.48 0.30 -15.84
N TRP A 196 -11.05 -0.23 -14.75
CA TRP A 196 -11.95 -1.38 -14.79
C TRP A 196 -13.24 -1.11 -15.55
N PHE A 197 -13.91 0.02 -15.27
CA PHE A 197 -15.12 0.39 -15.98
C PHE A 197 -14.89 0.64 -17.47
N LYS A 198 -13.75 1.23 -17.85
CA LYS A 198 -13.42 1.39 -19.27
C LYS A 198 -13.13 0.07 -19.96
N SER A 199 -12.42 -0.86 -19.32
CA SER A 199 -12.17 -2.19 -19.88
C SER A 199 -13.45 -2.97 -20.16
N ARG A 200 -14.51 -2.75 -19.39
CA ARG A 200 -15.84 -3.36 -19.63
C ARG A 200 -16.60 -2.76 -20.81
N ARG A 201 -16.25 -1.53 -21.21
CA ARG A 201 -16.90 -0.81 -22.32
C ARG A 201 -16.16 -0.95 -23.64
N ALA A 202 -15.01 -1.62 -23.67
CA ALA A 202 -14.35 -1.95 -24.92
C ALA A 202 -15.29 -2.85 -25.72
N PRO A 203 -15.75 -2.44 -26.92
CA PRO A 203 -16.60 -3.29 -27.73
C PRO A 203 -15.87 -4.60 -27.98
N LEU A 204 -16.59 -5.73 -27.87
CA LEU A 204 -16.14 -6.98 -28.48
C LEU A 204 -15.98 -6.66 -29.97
N SER A 205 -14.77 -6.28 -30.39
CA SER A 205 -14.35 -6.44 -31.76
C SER A 205 -14.43 -7.93 -32.00
N LEU A 206 -15.61 -8.38 -32.46
CA LEU A 206 -15.79 -9.69 -33.05
C LEU A 206 -14.59 -9.88 -33.99
N PRO A 207 -13.84 -10.98 -33.89
CA PRO A 207 -12.83 -11.27 -34.90
C PRO A 207 -13.57 -11.18 -36.22
N ALA A 208 -13.15 -10.25 -37.09
CA ALA A 208 -13.72 -10.13 -38.42
C ALA A 208 -13.65 -11.52 -39.04
N ALA A 209 -14.78 -12.21 -39.10
CA ALA A 209 -14.96 -13.45 -39.84
C ALA A 209 -15.07 -13.11 -41.33
N GLU A 210 -14.18 -12.23 -41.80
CA GLU A 210 -14.12 -11.68 -43.15
C GLU A 210 -12.67 -11.85 -43.63
N GLU A 211 -12.24 -13.10 -43.82
CA GLU A 211 -11.16 -13.39 -44.80
C GLU A 211 -11.01 -14.86 -45.19
N SER A 212 -11.87 -15.80 -44.75
CA SER A 212 -11.83 -17.19 -45.24
C SER A 212 -12.91 -17.54 -46.26
N VAL A 213 -13.86 -16.64 -46.54
CA VAL A 213 -14.92 -16.88 -47.54
C VAL A 213 -14.49 -16.44 -48.95
N THR A 214 -13.58 -15.46 -49.08
CA THR A 214 -13.16 -14.97 -50.40
C THR A 214 -12.15 -15.92 -51.07
N GLU A 215 -11.26 -16.56 -50.31
CA GLU A 215 -10.28 -17.51 -50.87
C GLU A 215 -10.95 -18.83 -51.33
N SER A 216 -12.06 -19.23 -50.71
CA SER A 216 -12.80 -20.43 -51.10
C SER A 216 -13.69 -20.22 -52.33
N VAL A 217 -14.06 -18.98 -52.67
CA VAL A 217 -14.81 -18.67 -53.92
C VAL A 217 -13.86 -18.58 -55.12
N GLU A 218 -12.66 -18.00 -54.95
CA GLU A 218 -11.70 -17.87 -56.06
C GLU A 218 -11.12 -19.23 -56.50
N VAL A 219 -10.97 -20.20 -55.58
CA VAL A 219 -10.53 -21.57 -55.91
C VAL A 219 -11.61 -22.38 -56.65
N VAL A 220 -12.90 -22.08 -56.42
CA VAL A 220 -14.02 -22.74 -57.11
C VAL A 220 -14.19 -22.19 -58.54
N GLU A 221 -14.04 -20.89 -58.74
CA GLU A 221 -14.14 -20.27 -60.07
C GLU A 221 -12.99 -20.74 -60.99
N LYS A 222 -11.77 -20.83 -60.46
CA LYS A 222 -10.61 -21.31 -61.24
C LYS A 222 -10.70 -22.80 -61.62
N SER A 223 -11.42 -23.61 -60.83
CA SER A 223 -11.68 -25.01 -61.16
C SER A 223 -12.75 -25.19 -62.24
N SER A 224 -13.68 -24.23 -62.37
CA SER A 224 -14.71 -24.23 -63.42
C SER A 224 -14.13 -23.96 -64.80
N GLU A 225 -13.22 -22.98 -64.93
CA GLU A 225 -12.62 -22.64 -66.23
C GLU A 225 -11.68 -23.72 -66.81
N LEU A 226 -11.09 -24.54 -65.93
CA LEU A 226 -10.20 -25.64 -66.34
C LEU A 226 -10.97 -26.85 -66.90
N GLY A 227 -12.22 -27.05 -66.49
CA GLY A 227 -13.07 -28.13 -67.00
C GLY A 227 -13.58 -27.88 -68.44
N GLU A 228 -13.77 -26.61 -68.82
CA GLU A 228 -14.34 -26.24 -70.12
C GLU A 228 -13.31 -26.31 -71.27
N LYS A 229 -12.02 -26.19 -70.98
CA LYS A 229 -10.93 -26.27 -71.97
C LYS A 229 -10.51 -27.69 -72.37
N LEU A 230 -11.09 -28.72 -71.76
CA LEU A 230 -10.75 -30.13 -72.03
C LEU A 230 -11.72 -30.83 -73.01
N TYR A 231 -12.72 -30.11 -73.53
CA TYR A 231 -13.75 -30.64 -74.45
C TYR A 231 -13.84 -29.87 -75.79
N VAL A 232 -12.71 -29.42 -76.34
CA VAL A 232 -12.62 -28.91 -77.72
C VAL A 232 -11.44 -29.57 -78.44
#